data_AF-A0A1A8SMM0-F1
#
_entry.id   AF-A0A1A8SMM0-F1
#
_cell.length_a   1.000
_cell.length_b   1.000
_cell.length_c   1.000
_cell.angle_alpha   90.00
_cell.angle_beta   90.00
_cell.angle_gamma   90.00
#
_symmetry.space_group_name_H-M   'P 1'
#
loop_
_entity.id
_entity.type
_entity.pdbx_description
1 polymer ?
#
loop_
_entity_poly.entity_id
_entity_poly.type
_entity_poly.pdbx_seq_one_letter_code
_entity_poly.pdbx_strand_id
1 'polypeptide(L)'
;MKDSGFCSHARSESHVNAMFAWTENRKTMDKNASLFAIMDEENKKQVTENQYYIKTLAEILVLTATENVAQRSHRETSDSEKKGIFLSMLDLLSNHNPVIKKDLNNKQKMLSTPVKLSKMKYLNA
;
A
#
# COMPACT_ATOMS: atom_id res chain seq x y z
N MET A 1 -48.47 10.33 -29.37
CA MET A 1 -48.41 11.44 -28.39
C MET A 1 -46.95 11.82 -28.24
N LYS A 2 -46.61 13.11 -28.40
CA LYS A 2 -45.22 13.59 -28.42
C LYS A 2 -44.72 13.68 -26.98
N ASP A 3 -43.74 12.85 -26.61
CA ASP A 3 -43.03 12.94 -25.33
C ASP A 3 -42.40 14.34 -25.21
N SER A 4 -43.12 15.26 -24.59
CA SER A 4 -42.75 16.66 -24.48
C SER A 4 -42.97 17.14 -23.04
N GLY A 5 -42.20 18.14 -22.63
CA GLY A 5 -42.22 18.63 -21.24
C GLY A 5 -41.63 17.62 -20.26
N PHE A 6 -42.29 17.45 -19.11
CA PHE A 6 -41.79 16.67 -17.97
C PHE A 6 -41.41 15.21 -18.31
N CYS A 7 -42.16 14.55 -19.20
CA CYS A 7 -41.85 13.17 -19.61
C CYS A 7 -40.53 13.06 -20.38
N SER A 8 -40.21 14.04 -21.22
CA SER A 8 -38.94 14.08 -21.94
C SER A 8 -37.79 14.46 -20.99
N HIS A 9 -38.03 15.42 -20.08
CA HIS A 9 -37.06 15.79 -19.04
C HIS A 9 -36.71 14.61 -18.12
N ALA A 10 -37.68 13.82 -17.67
CA ALA A 10 -37.45 12.67 -16.80
C ALA A 10 -36.57 11.57 -17.45
N ARG A 11 -36.50 11.53 -18.78
CA ARG A 11 -35.64 10.62 -19.54
C ARG A 11 -34.37 11.29 -20.06
N SER A 12 -34.22 12.60 -19.85
CA SER A 12 -33.06 13.34 -20.29
C SER A 12 -31.81 12.87 -19.55
N GLU A 13 -30.69 12.83 -20.26
CA GLU A 13 -29.38 12.48 -19.70
C GLU A 13 -29.02 13.37 -18.50
N SER A 14 -29.35 14.67 -18.57
CA SER A 14 -29.15 15.61 -17.46
C SER A 14 -29.90 15.20 -16.20
N HIS A 15 -31.16 14.77 -16.31
CA HIS A 15 -31.94 14.32 -15.17
C HIS A 15 -31.39 13.01 -14.60
N VAL A 16 -31.07 12.05 -15.47
CA VAL A 16 -30.51 10.75 -15.05
C VAL A 16 -29.15 10.93 -14.36
N ASN A 17 -28.28 11.77 -14.91
CA ASN A 17 -26.97 12.08 -14.32
C ASN A 17 -27.11 12.81 -12.99
N ALA A 18 -28.04 13.77 -12.88
CA ALA A 18 -28.31 14.46 -11.62
C ALA A 18 -28.86 13.50 -10.56
N MET A 19 -29.76 12.58 -10.93
CA MET A 19 -30.27 11.56 -10.04
C MET A 19 -29.17 10.58 -9.61
N PHE A 20 -28.28 10.18 -10.52
CA PHE A 20 -27.13 9.34 -10.21
C PHE A 20 -26.22 10.03 -9.19
N ALA A 21 -25.79 11.28 -9.47
CA ALA A 21 -24.96 12.08 -8.59
C ALA A 21 -25.59 12.29 -7.21
N TRP A 22 -26.90 12.54 -7.15
CA TRP A 22 -27.64 12.64 -5.90
C TRP A 22 -27.65 11.33 -5.11
N THR A 23 -27.92 10.20 -5.78
CA THR A 23 -27.93 8.89 -5.11
C THR A 23 -26.56 8.49 -4.60
N GLU A 24 -25.50 8.82 -5.32
CA GLU A 24 -24.13 8.59 -4.91
C GLU A 24 -23.78 9.46 -3.71
N ASN A 25 -24.03 10.78 -3.79
CA ASN A 25 -23.82 11.70 -2.67
C ASN A 25 -24.58 11.30 -1.42
N ARG A 26 -25.84 10.85 -1.55
CA ARG A 26 -26.63 10.34 -0.42
C ARG A 26 -25.98 9.11 0.21
N LYS A 27 -25.50 8.15 -0.59
CA LYS A 27 -24.75 6.98 -0.07
C LYS A 27 -23.46 7.39 0.64
N THR A 28 -22.78 8.41 0.13
CA THR A 28 -21.56 8.98 0.75
C THR A 28 -21.87 9.63 2.09
N MET A 29 -22.97 10.38 2.18
CA MET A 29 -23.47 11.01 3.40
C MET A 29 -23.93 9.96 4.42
N ASP A 30 -24.68 8.93 4.00
CA ASP A 30 -25.15 7.85 4.86
C ASP A 30 -23.99 7.02 5.46
N LYS A 31 -22.90 6.87 4.69
CA LYS A 31 -21.67 6.19 5.14
C LYS A 31 -20.68 7.10 5.89
N ASN A 32 -20.96 8.41 6.01
CA ASN A 32 -20.04 9.43 6.55
C ASN A 32 -18.62 9.39 5.92
N ALA A 33 -18.47 8.84 4.72
CA ALA A 33 -17.16 8.57 4.13
C ALA A 33 -17.13 9.10 2.70
N SER A 34 -16.56 10.30 2.54
CA SER A 34 -16.12 10.80 1.23
C SER A 34 -15.06 9.87 0.64
N LEU A 35 -15.00 9.74 -0.69
CA LEU A 35 -13.91 9.05 -1.37
C LEU A 35 -12.53 9.55 -0.88
N PHE A 36 -12.40 10.86 -0.66
CA PHE A 36 -11.20 11.47 -0.09
C PHE A 36 -10.90 10.98 1.33
N ALA A 37 -11.92 10.76 2.16
CA ALA A 37 -11.75 10.25 3.51
C ALA A 37 -11.25 8.79 3.48
N ILE A 38 -11.78 7.97 2.57
CA ILE A 38 -11.34 6.58 2.37
C ILE A 38 -9.88 6.54 1.90
N MET A 39 -9.51 7.40 0.94
CA MET A 39 -8.12 7.49 0.47
C MET A 39 -7.16 7.97 1.56
N ASP A 40 -7.57 8.95 2.36
CA ASP A 40 -6.80 9.45 3.48
C ASP A 40 -6.63 8.38 4.59
N GLU A 41 -7.67 7.61 4.88
CA GLU A 41 -7.61 6.50 5.82
C GLU A 41 -6.63 5.41 5.37
N GLU A 42 -6.69 5.01 4.10
CA GLU A 42 -5.76 4.03 3.54
C GLU A 42 -4.32 4.55 3.53
N ASN A 43 -4.11 5.83 3.21
CA ASN A 43 -2.79 6.47 3.29
C ASN A 43 -2.26 6.46 4.73
N LYS A 44 -3.09 6.83 5.73
CA LYS A 44 -2.72 6.80 7.14
C LYS A 44 -2.35 5.40 7.60
N LYS A 45 -3.10 4.38 7.16
CA LYS A 45 -2.80 2.98 7.44
C LYS A 45 -1.42 2.59 6.88
N GLN A 46 -1.14 2.91 5.62
CA GLN A 46 0.16 2.63 5.01
C GLN A 46 1.32 3.35 5.72
N VAL A 47 1.15 4.62 6.08
CA VAL A 47 2.14 5.38 6.85
C VAL A 47 2.40 4.71 8.21
N THR A 48 1.34 4.28 8.89
CA THR A 48 1.43 3.60 10.19
C THR A 48 2.16 2.25 10.07
N GLU A 49 1.82 1.44 9.06
CA GLU A 49 2.51 0.17 8.76
C GLU A 49 4.01 0.41 8.50
N ASN A 50 4.36 1.43 7.70
CA ASN A 50 5.75 1.78 7.40
C ASN A 50 6.52 2.25 8.64
N GLN A 51 5.90 3.11 9.46
CA GLN A 51 6.51 3.58 10.71
C GLN A 51 6.78 2.41 11.67
N TYR A 52 5.81 1.50 11.80
CA TYR A 52 5.96 0.29 12.59
C TYR A 52 7.15 -0.54 12.11
N TYR A 53 7.22 -0.81 10.79
CA TYR A 53 8.32 -1.57 10.20
C TYR A 53 9.69 -0.92 10.47
N ILE A 54 9.83 0.39 10.22
CA ILE A 54 11.08 1.13 10.45
C ILE A 54 11.46 1.09 11.93
N LYS A 55 10.50 1.27 12.84
CA LYS A 55 10.74 1.20 14.28
C LYS A 55 11.27 -0.18 14.68
N THR A 56 10.67 -1.26 14.18
CA THR A 56 11.17 -2.61 14.45
C THR A 56 12.60 -2.82 13.92
N LEU A 57 12.93 -2.33 12.72
CA LEU A 57 14.31 -2.40 12.21
C LEU A 57 15.28 -1.66 13.13
N ALA A 58 14.91 -0.45 13.56
CA ALA A 58 15.73 0.37 14.44
C ALA A 58 15.95 -0.30 15.81
N GLU A 59 14.93 -0.92 16.38
CA GLU A 59 15.02 -1.64 17.65
C GLU A 59 16.01 -2.82 17.57
N ILE A 60 15.95 -3.62 16.51
CA ILE A 60 16.91 -4.72 16.28
C ILE A 60 18.33 -4.17 16.16
N LEU A 61 18.51 -3.08 15.39
CA LEU A 61 19.83 -2.47 15.19
C LEU A 61 20.40 -1.92 16.50
N VAL A 62 19.59 -1.23 17.29
CA VAL A 62 19.99 -0.69 18.59
C VAL A 62 20.35 -1.83 19.54
N LEU A 63 19.49 -2.85 19.68
CA LEU A 63 19.72 -3.99 20.57
C LEU A 63 21.06 -4.66 20.25
N THR A 64 21.24 -5.08 19.00
CA THR A 64 22.47 -5.78 18.56
C THR A 64 23.72 -4.90 18.70
N ALA A 65 23.62 -3.60 18.48
CA ALA A 65 24.72 -2.68 18.70
C ALA A 65 25.06 -2.54 20.20
N THR A 66 24.05 -2.43 21.07
CA THR A 66 24.25 -2.32 22.52
C THR A 66 24.81 -3.60 23.15
N GLU A 67 24.46 -4.77 22.60
CA GLU A 67 25.00 -6.06 23.02
C GLU A 67 26.37 -6.38 22.39
N ASN A 68 26.90 -5.47 21.56
CA ASN A 68 28.15 -5.63 20.81
C ASN A 68 28.17 -6.91 19.95
N VAL A 69 27.02 -7.23 19.37
CA VAL A 69 26.79 -8.41 18.54
C VAL A 69 26.91 -8.02 17.07
N ALA A 70 27.70 -8.79 16.31
CA ALA A 70 27.81 -8.58 14.88
C ALA A 70 26.44 -8.79 14.18
N GLN A 71 25.96 -7.74 13.52
CA GLN A 71 24.66 -7.75 12.83
C GLN A 71 24.65 -8.65 11.58
N ARG A 72 25.78 -8.69 10.87
CA ARG A 72 25.96 -9.36 9.58
C ARG A 72 26.86 -10.59 9.71
N SER A 73 26.61 -11.60 8.87
CA SER A 73 27.49 -12.76 8.72
C SER A 73 28.47 -12.59 7.56
N HIS A 74 29.47 -13.48 7.48
CA HIS A 74 30.41 -13.51 6.35
C HIS A 74 29.72 -13.72 5.00
N ARG A 75 28.61 -14.47 4.97
CA ARG A 75 27.77 -14.70 3.78
C ARG A 75 26.30 -14.59 4.12
N GLU A 76 25.59 -13.73 3.39
CA GLU A 76 24.15 -13.48 3.56
C GLU A 76 23.32 -13.91 2.34
N THR A 77 23.93 -14.71 1.45
CA THR A 77 23.28 -15.25 0.25
C THR A 77 22.17 -16.24 0.62
N SER A 78 21.25 -16.53 -0.32
CA SER A 78 20.14 -17.48 -0.11
C SER A 78 20.61 -18.83 0.43
N ASP A 79 21.76 -19.29 -0.05
CA ASP A 79 22.32 -20.62 0.17
C ASP A 79 23.22 -20.68 1.43
N SER A 80 23.37 -19.56 2.14
CA SER A 80 24.10 -19.53 3.40
C SER A 80 23.22 -20.07 4.53
N GLU A 81 23.76 -21.04 5.27
CA GLU A 81 23.13 -21.62 6.46
C GLU A 81 22.98 -20.60 7.60
N LYS A 82 23.89 -19.61 7.67
CA LYS A 82 23.90 -18.56 8.71
C LYS A 82 24.06 -17.18 8.08
N LYS A 83 22.94 -16.52 7.79
CA LYS A 83 22.89 -15.21 7.12
C LYS A 83 23.21 -14.03 8.06
N GLY A 84 23.26 -14.23 9.37
CA GLY A 84 23.58 -13.18 10.34
C GLY A 84 22.41 -12.87 11.26
N ILE A 85 22.72 -12.28 12.42
CA ILE A 85 21.77 -12.16 13.53
C ILE A 85 20.62 -11.22 13.17
N PHE A 86 20.91 -10.14 12.44
CA PHE A 86 19.88 -9.21 11.97
C PHE A 86 18.83 -9.90 11.08
N LEU A 87 19.28 -10.67 10.09
CA LEU A 87 18.39 -11.39 9.18
C LEU A 87 17.62 -12.51 9.90
N SER A 88 18.26 -13.21 10.84
CA SER A 88 17.59 -14.23 11.66
C SER A 88 16.50 -13.63 12.56
N MET A 89 16.73 -12.47 13.17
CA MET A 89 15.72 -11.78 13.96
C MET A 89 14.53 -11.31 13.10
N LEU A 90 14.79 -10.79 11.89
CA LEU A 90 13.73 -10.40 10.97
C LEU A 90 12.90 -11.60 10.50
N ASP A 91 13.54 -12.72 10.19
CA ASP A 91 12.85 -13.94 9.79
C ASP A 91 11.94 -14.45 10.92
N LEU A 92 12.46 -14.49 12.16
CA LEU A 92 11.70 -14.84 13.34
C LEU A 92 10.49 -13.91 13.54
N LEU A 93 10.69 -12.60 13.45
CA LEU A 93 9.60 -11.63 13.60
C LEU A 93 8.56 -11.75 12.49
N SER A 94 8.96 -12.11 11.27
CA SER A 94 8.05 -12.34 10.15
C SER A 94 7.09 -13.52 10.39
N ASN A 95 7.47 -14.49 11.22
CA ASN A 95 6.59 -15.60 11.60
C ASN A 95 5.45 -15.16 12.53
N HIS A 96 5.66 -14.08 13.28
CA HIS A 96 4.70 -13.58 14.27
C HIS A 96 3.96 -12.31 13.82
N ASN A 97 4.52 -11.56 12.87
CA ASN A 97 3.96 -10.29 12.43
C ASN A 97 3.71 -10.26 10.91
N PRO A 98 2.43 -10.19 10.47
CA PRO A 98 2.08 -10.22 9.05
C PRO A 98 2.50 -8.94 8.29
N VAL A 99 2.60 -7.79 8.96
CA VAL A 99 3.04 -6.53 8.35
C VAL A 99 4.51 -6.64 7.95
N ILE A 100 5.35 -7.13 8.87
CA ILE A 100 6.78 -7.36 8.62
C ILE A 100 6.96 -8.39 7.49
N LYS A 101 6.21 -9.49 7.53
CA LYS A 101 6.25 -10.52 6.49
C LYS A 101 5.89 -9.99 5.10
N LYS A 102 4.83 -9.19 5.01
CA LYS A 102 4.38 -8.53 3.78
C LYS A 102 5.48 -7.64 3.20
N ASP A 103 6.08 -6.79 4.04
CA ASP A 103 7.10 -5.83 3.58
C ASP A 103 8.42 -6.51 3.17
N LEU A 104 8.84 -7.55 3.89
CA LEU A 104 10.02 -8.35 3.51
C LEU A 104 9.83 -8.99 2.13
N ASN A 105 8.67 -9.61 1.89
CA ASN A 105 8.35 -10.24 0.61
C ASN A 105 8.25 -9.22 -0.54
N ASN A 106 7.66 -8.05 -0.28
CA ASN A 106 7.55 -6.99 -1.27
C ASN A 106 8.92 -6.47 -1.71
N LYS A 107 9.84 -6.25 -0.76
CA LYS A 107 11.21 -5.82 -1.07
C LYS A 107 11.98 -6.89 -1.85
N GLN A 108 11.83 -8.16 -1.51
CA GLN A 108 12.47 -9.25 -2.23
C GLN A 108 12.00 -9.33 -3.69
N LYS A 109 10.71 -9.09 -3.95
CA LYS A 109 10.17 -8.96 -5.31
C LYS A 109 10.73 -7.75 -6.06
N MET A 110 10.86 -6.59 -5.41
CA MET A 110 11.45 -5.41 -6.05
C MET A 110 12.92 -5.64 -6.45
N LEU A 111 13.69 -6.36 -5.63
CA LEU A 111 15.09 -6.70 -5.91
C LEU A 111 15.27 -7.79 -6.97
N SER A 112 14.30 -8.71 -7.10
CA SER A 112 14.32 -9.78 -8.11
C SER A 112 13.71 -9.37 -9.45
N THR A 113 13.00 -8.24 -9.50
CA THR A 113 12.52 -7.68 -10.76
C THR A 113 13.68 -6.94 -11.42
N PRO A 114 14.11 -7.32 -12.65
CA PRO A 114 15.09 -6.53 -13.36
C PRO A 114 14.51 -5.12 -13.54
N VAL A 115 15.27 -4.09 -13.14
CA VAL A 115 14.93 -2.69 -13.40
C VAL A 115 14.77 -2.55 -14.91
N LYS A 116 13.54 -2.64 -15.41
CA LYS A 116 13.21 -2.29 -16.78
C LYS A 116 13.38 -0.78 -16.88
N LEU A 117 14.60 -0.34 -17.14
CA LEU A 117 14.87 0.88 -17.90
C LEU A 117 14.20 0.71 -19.27
N SER A 118 12.89 0.90 -19.35
CA SER A 118 12.17 0.98 -20.61
C SER A 118 11.23 2.18 -20.57
N LYS A 119 11.83 3.33 -20.89
CA LYS A 119 11.28 4.46 -21.62
C LYS A 119 9.80 4.78 -21.34
N MET A 120 9.63 5.83 -20.54
CA MET A 120 8.65 6.88 -20.79
C MET A 120 8.69 7.25 -22.29
N LYS A 121 7.90 6.56 -23.11
CA LYS A 121 7.52 7.08 -24.44
C LYS A 121 6.52 8.19 -24.15
N TYR A 122 7.07 9.38 -23.94
CA TYR A 122 6.32 10.61 -24.12
C TYR A 122 5.60 10.54 -25.46
N LEU A 123 4.31 10.85 -25.40
CA LEU A 123 3.57 11.62 -26.39
C LEU A 123 4.31 11.82 -27.71
N ASN A 124 3.92 11.08 -28.73
CA ASN A 124 4.03 11.58 -30.09
C ASN A 124 2.62 12.02 -30.50
N ALA A 125 2.56 13.33 -30.75
CA ALA A 125 1.71 14.11 -31.64
C ALA A 125 0.71 13.33 -32.51
#